data_AF-A0A939VY17-F1
#
_entry.id   AF-A0A939VY17-F1
#
_cell.length_a   1.000
_cell.length_b   1.000
_cell.length_c   1.000
_cell.angle_alpha   90.00
_cell.angle_beta   90.00
_cell.angle_gamma   90.00
#
_symmetry.space_group_name_H-M   'P 1'
#
loop_
_entity.id
_entity.type
_entity.pdbx_description
1 polymer ?
#
loop_
_entity_poly.entity_id
_entity_poly.type
_entity_poly.pdbx_seq_one_letter_code
_entity_poly.pdbx_strand_id
1 'polypeptide(L)'
;MSESTIAPSTVSIIGNENQTRPSLYHYTAGWEKIVAILTTKVIFKEFEHYKGQATAVWLSANPVWENTVMKVKGGLEKHAEKLGAFRIKMKDSIPLLTWNDFVEKSGEKKQICRSMEMIGCKQGANPAEWYCSLDHIPMNSDTVESIGFFHDGKWDDLSVEEFKKKYSREISSVMIVPVPQDRVNKLQKKGYRLSPFFVDVLKRIQKNGRGESFMMIRIGNIIHCVLASA
;
A
#
# COMPACT_ATOMS: atom_id res chain seq x y z
N MET A 1 -30.29 -29.42 47.57
CA MET A 1 -29.74 -29.14 46.23
C MET A 1 -29.58 -27.63 46.15
N SER A 2 -28.35 -27.14 46.31
CA SER A 2 -28.03 -25.72 46.34
C SER A 2 -27.39 -25.34 45.00
N GLU A 3 -28.09 -24.54 44.21
CA GLU A 3 -27.59 -24.00 42.94
C GLU A 3 -26.47 -23.00 43.23
N SER A 4 -25.26 -23.34 42.79
CA SER A 4 -24.09 -22.47 42.83
C SER A 4 -24.08 -21.63 41.55
N THR A 5 -24.45 -20.36 41.69
CA THR A 5 -24.37 -19.37 40.62
C THR A 5 -22.90 -18.96 40.43
N ILE A 6 -22.27 -19.47 39.38
CA ILE A 6 -20.93 -19.06 38.96
C ILE A 6 -21.07 -17.70 38.27
N ALA A 7 -20.56 -16.65 38.92
CA ALA A 7 -20.47 -15.32 38.33
C ALA A 7 -19.45 -15.34 37.16
N PRO A 8 -19.75 -14.69 36.03
CA PRO A 8 -18.81 -14.61 34.91
C PRO A 8 -17.60 -13.76 35.31
N SER A 9 -16.42 -14.37 35.23
CA SER A 9 -15.16 -13.67 35.43
C SER A 9 -14.90 -12.74 34.24
N THR A 10 -15.09 -11.45 34.46
CA THR A 10 -14.70 -10.40 33.51
C THR A 10 -13.18 -10.38 33.43
N VAL A 11 -12.64 -10.92 32.33
CA VAL A 11 -11.22 -10.76 31.99
C VAL A 11 -11.02 -9.30 31.60
N SER A 12 -10.57 -8.49 32.55
CA SER A 12 -10.13 -7.12 32.32
C SER A 12 -8.79 -7.15 31.58
N ILE A 13 -8.84 -6.94 30.26
CA ILE A 13 -7.65 -6.65 29.45
C ILE A 13 -7.25 -5.20 29.78
N ILE A 14 -6.51 -5.02 30.86
CA ILE A 14 -5.84 -3.76 31.18
C ILE A 14 -4.60 -3.70 30.29
N GLY A 15 -4.80 -3.29 29.03
CA GLY A 15 -3.71 -2.89 28.15
C GLY A 15 -3.14 -1.57 28.64
N ASN A 16 -1.82 -1.50 28.78
CA ASN A 16 -1.07 -0.30 29.17
C ASN A 16 -1.36 0.86 28.18
N GLU A 17 -2.25 1.78 28.54
CA GLU A 17 -2.71 2.90 27.67
C GLU A 17 -1.62 3.93 27.31
N ASN A 18 -0.38 3.73 27.77
CA ASN A 18 0.74 4.68 27.58
C ASN A 18 1.86 4.20 26.65
N GLN A 19 1.75 3.04 25.99
CA GLN A 19 2.70 2.69 24.92
C GLN A 19 2.25 3.30 23.60
N THR A 20 2.86 4.44 23.24
CA THR A 20 2.76 4.99 21.88
C THR A 20 3.22 3.94 20.87
N ARG A 21 2.36 3.67 19.89
CA ARG A 21 2.65 2.75 18.79
C ARG A 21 3.93 3.21 18.06
N PRO A 22 4.77 2.30 17.54
CA PRO A 22 5.86 2.71 16.66
C PRO A 22 5.30 3.39 15.40
N SER A 23 6.03 4.37 14.88
CA SER A 23 5.72 4.97 13.58
C SER A 23 5.68 3.91 12.48
N LEU A 24 4.72 4.02 11.57
CA LEU A 24 4.51 3.04 10.51
C LEU A 24 4.74 3.64 9.13
N TYR A 25 5.33 2.84 8.25
CA TYR A 25 5.75 3.26 6.92
C TYR A 25 5.14 2.34 5.86
N HIS A 26 4.47 2.92 4.87
CA HIS A 26 4.16 2.25 3.62
C HIS A 26 5.28 2.55 2.61
N TYR A 27 5.99 1.51 2.16
CA TYR A 27 7.06 1.65 1.18
C TYR A 27 6.55 1.49 -0.25
N THR A 28 7.00 2.37 -1.15
CA THR A 28 6.70 2.28 -2.58
C THR A 28 7.89 2.74 -3.43
N ALA A 29 8.00 2.17 -4.62
CA ALA A 29 9.08 2.43 -5.56
C ALA A 29 8.49 2.72 -6.95
N GLY A 30 9.04 3.71 -7.63
CA GLY A 30 8.52 4.28 -8.88
C GLY A 30 7.90 5.65 -8.66
N TRP A 31 8.37 6.65 -9.39
CA TRP A 31 7.73 7.97 -9.44
C TRP A 31 6.27 7.86 -9.88
N GLU A 32 5.97 6.95 -10.80
CA GLU A 32 4.61 6.69 -11.27
C GLU A 32 3.69 6.21 -10.14
N LYS A 33 4.21 5.42 -9.20
CA LYS A 33 3.44 4.92 -8.07
C LYS A 33 3.17 5.98 -7.02
N ILE A 34 4.16 6.80 -6.68
CA ILE A 34 3.94 7.87 -5.71
C ILE A 34 3.02 8.96 -6.28
N VAL A 35 3.18 9.31 -7.56
CA VAL A 35 2.27 10.23 -8.25
C VAL A 35 0.85 9.67 -8.26
N ALA A 36 0.67 8.39 -8.55
CA ALA A 36 -0.62 7.74 -8.49
C ALA A 36 -1.31 7.84 -7.12
N ILE A 37 -0.58 7.56 -6.05
CA ILE A 37 -1.08 7.65 -4.68
C ILE A 37 -1.46 9.10 -4.37
N LEU A 38 -0.61 10.07 -4.73
CA LEU A 38 -0.85 11.50 -4.54
C LEU A 38 -2.08 12.00 -5.31
N THR A 39 -2.26 11.58 -6.56
CA THR A 39 -3.36 11.99 -7.43
C THR A 39 -4.68 11.36 -6.97
N THR A 40 -4.70 10.07 -6.68
CA THR A 40 -5.91 9.38 -6.19
C THR A 40 -6.27 9.73 -4.76
N LYS A 41 -5.30 10.21 -3.99
CA LYS A 41 -5.38 10.35 -2.53
C LYS A 41 -5.71 9.02 -1.85
N VAL A 42 -5.18 7.91 -2.36
CA VAL A 42 -5.43 6.56 -1.82
C VAL A 42 -4.16 5.71 -1.93
N ILE A 43 -3.79 5.05 -0.84
CA ILE A 43 -2.84 3.93 -0.84
C ILE A 43 -3.65 2.65 -1.11
N PHE A 44 -3.44 2.06 -2.27
CA PHE A 44 -4.24 0.93 -2.70
C PHE A 44 -3.77 -0.39 -2.07
N LYS A 45 -4.71 -1.21 -1.58
CA LYS A 45 -4.41 -2.61 -1.30
C LYS A 45 -3.96 -3.30 -2.57
N GLU A 46 -3.02 -4.23 -2.41
CA GLU A 46 -2.57 -5.07 -3.53
C GLU A 46 -3.74 -5.91 -4.07
N PHE A 47 -3.55 -6.55 -5.22
CA PHE A 47 -4.58 -7.36 -5.84
C PHE A 47 -4.28 -8.86 -5.65
N GLU A 48 -5.30 -9.68 -5.85
CA GLU A 48 -5.15 -11.12 -5.85
C GLU A 48 -4.32 -11.57 -7.07
N HIS A 49 -3.10 -12.05 -6.84
CA HIS A 49 -2.28 -12.72 -7.84
C HIS A 49 -2.79 -14.12 -8.14
N TYR A 50 -3.37 -14.80 -7.15
CA TYR A 50 -4.04 -16.09 -7.30
C TYR A 50 -5.37 -16.09 -6.56
N LYS A 51 -6.29 -16.97 -7.00
CA LYS A 51 -7.64 -17.06 -6.42
C LYS A 51 -7.56 -17.40 -4.94
N GLY A 52 -8.18 -16.57 -4.11
CA GLY A 52 -8.20 -16.76 -2.65
C GLY A 52 -6.95 -16.27 -1.94
N GLN A 53 -6.10 -15.50 -2.63
CA GLN A 53 -5.04 -14.74 -1.97
C GLN A 53 -5.66 -13.62 -1.13
N ALA A 54 -5.20 -13.47 0.10
CA ALA A 54 -5.54 -12.27 0.87
C ALA A 54 -4.79 -11.05 0.34
N THR A 55 -5.52 -9.94 0.19
CA THR A 55 -4.96 -8.66 -0.25
C THR A 55 -4.90 -7.68 0.90
N ALA A 56 -3.83 -6.89 0.94
CA ALA A 56 -3.66 -5.89 1.98
C ALA A 56 -2.81 -4.70 1.51
N VAL A 57 -2.92 -3.58 2.21
CA VAL A 57 -1.90 -2.52 2.22
C VAL A 57 -0.91 -2.88 3.32
N TRP A 58 0.34 -3.15 2.95
CA TRP A 58 1.40 -3.49 3.90
C TRP A 58 2.10 -2.23 4.42
N LEU A 59 2.41 -2.26 5.71
CA LEU A 59 3.17 -1.25 6.43
C LEU A 59 4.19 -1.92 7.33
N SER A 60 5.23 -1.17 7.67
CA SER A 60 6.28 -1.61 8.58
C SER A 60 6.55 -0.61 9.68
N ALA A 61 6.85 -1.10 10.88
CA ALA A 61 7.42 -0.30 11.97
C ALA A 61 8.93 -0.06 11.80
N ASN A 62 9.59 -0.74 10.85
CA ASN A 62 10.97 -0.45 10.51
C ASN A 62 11.02 0.91 9.84
N PRO A 63 11.84 1.89 10.30
CA PRO A 63 12.02 3.13 9.57
C PRO A 63 12.98 2.96 8.38
N VAL A 64 13.86 1.96 8.40
CA VAL A 64 14.83 1.68 7.34
C VAL A 64 14.15 0.88 6.23
N TRP A 65 14.43 1.25 4.98
CA TRP A 65 13.91 0.53 3.81
C TRP A 65 14.13 -0.98 3.93
N GLU A 66 13.05 -1.74 3.90
CA GLU A 66 13.17 -3.20 4.00
C GLU A 66 13.72 -3.81 2.71
N ASN A 67 14.64 -4.76 2.87
CA ASN A 67 15.19 -5.52 1.76
C ASN A 67 14.11 -6.28 0.97
N THR A 68 13.02 -6.65 1.63
CA THR A 68 11.85 -7.34 1.05
C THR A 68 11.14 -6.51 -0.02
N VAL A 69 11.29 -5.18 0.01
CA VAL A 69 10.70 -4.26 -0.97
C VAL A 69 11.67 -3.95 -2.13
N MET A 70 12.94 -4.35 -2.02
CA MET A 70 13.94 -4.09 -3.07
C MET A 70 13.67 -4.88 -4.35
N LYS A 71 13.49 -4.16 -5.45
CA LYS A 71 13.35 -4.69 -6.82
C LYS A 71 14.62 -4.63 -7.64
N VAL A 72 15.66 -4.01 -7.08
CA VAL A 72 16.95 -3.77 -7.74
C VAL A 72 18.04 -4.27 -6.80
N LYS A 73 18.97 -5.06 -7.34
CA LYS A 73 20.13 -5.52 -6.58
C LYS A 73 21.17 -4.40 -6.43
N GLY A 74 21.83 -4.36 -5.28
CA GLY A 74 22.97 -3.47 -5.01
C GLY A 74 22.67 -2.33 -4.04
N GLY A 75 21.71 -2.50 -3.13
CA GLY A 75 21.45 -1.55 -2.04
C GLY A 75 20.34 -0.55 -2.35
N LEU A 76 19.98 0.23 -1.33
CA LEU A 76 18.92 1.23 -1.37
C LEU A 76 19.26 2.38 -2.32
N GLU A 77 20.51 2.83 -2.33
CA GLU A 77 21.01 3.91 -3.19
C GLU A 77 20.77 3.56 -4.66
N LYS A 78 21.27 2.41 -5.10
CA LYS A 78 21.09 1.93 -6.47
C LYS A 78 19.63 1.63 -6.82
N HIS A 79 18.82 1.23 -5.83
CA HIS A 79 17.39 1.08 -6.02
C HIS A 79 16.71 2.44 -6.26
N ALA A 80 17.01 3.42 -5.42
CA ALA A 80 16.47 4.78 -5.49
C ALA A 80 16.89 5.50 -6.78
N GLU A 81 18.14 5.34 -7.22
CA GLU A 81 18.63 5.89 -8.49
C GLU A 81 17.83 5.37 -9.70
N LYS A 82 17.47 4.07 -9.69
CA LYS A 82 16.81 3.43 -10.85
C LYS A 82 15.30 3.56 -10.84
N LEU A 83 14.67 3.46 -9.68
CA LEU A 83 13.21 3.39 -9.55
C LEU A 83 12.65 4.49 -8.64
N GLY A 84 13.47 5.17 -7.85
CA GLY A 84 13.02 5.93 -6.69
C GLY A 84 12.64 5.03 -5.52
N ALA A 85 12.86 5.52 -4.31
CA ALA A 85 12.46 4.85 -3.07
C ALA A 85 11.69 5.86 -2.19
N PHE A 86 10.43 5.56 -1.93
CA PHE A 86 9.52 6.44 -1.21
C PHE A 86 8.92 5.72 -0.01
N ARG A 87 8.83 6.41 1.13
CA ARG A 87 8.11 5.92 2.30
C ARG A 87 7.01 6.91 2.66
N ILE A 88 5.82 6.42 2.96
CA ILE A 88 4.71 7.23 3.46
C ILE A 88 4.56 6.91 4.94
N LYS A 89 4.86 7.88 5.80
CA LYS A 89 4.72 7.74 7.24
C LYS A 89 3.27 7.96 7.63
N MET A 90 2.70 7.02 8.37
CA MET A 90 1.29 7.03 8.76
C MET A 90 1.12 7.54 10.18
N LYS A 91 -0.06 8.09 10.45
CA LYS A 91 -0.51 8.43 11.80
C LYS A 91 -1.00 7.18 12.55
N ASP A 92 -0.87 7.21 13.86
CA ASP A 92 -1.27 6.10 14.76
C ASP A 92 -2.80 5.87 14.82
N SER A 93 -3.58 6.82 14.31
CA SER A 93 -5.05 6.79 14.26
C SER A 93 -5.63 5.69 13.35
N ILE A 94 -4.81 5.07 12.50
CA ILE A 94 -5.30 4.08 11.54
C ILE A 94 -5.44 2.71 12.19
N PRO A 95 -6.65 2.10 12.18
CA PRO A 95 -6.82 0.73 12.62
C PRO A 95 -6.11 -0.21 11.65
N LEU A 96 -5.15 -0.97 12.17
CA LEU A 96 -4.30 -1.85 11.39
C LEU A 96 -4.17 -3.17 12.12
N LEU A 97 -4.10 -4.25 11.35
CA LEU A 97 -3.86 -5.59 11.84
C LEU A 97 -2.36 -5.77 12.04
N THR A 98 -1.98 -6.48 13.11
CA THR A 98 -0.63 -7.07 13.19
C THR A 98 -0.49 -8.20 12.17
N TRP A 99 0.73 -8.67 11.94
CA TRP A 99 0.93 -9.88 11.15
C TRP A 99 0.15 -11.09 11.69
N ASN A 100 0.14 -11.32 13.01
CA ASN A 100 -0.62 -12.43 13.62
C ASN A 100 -2.12 -12.30 13.37
N ASP A 101 -2.67 -11.09 13.54
CA ASP A 101 -4.06 -10.80 13.21
C ASP A 101 -4.37 -11.10 11.73
N PHE A 102 -3.47 -10.73 10.82
CA PHE A 102 -3.62 -11.01 9.40
C PHE A 102 -3.64 -12.52 9.13
N VAL A 103 -2.71 -13.29 9.69
CA VAL A 103 -2.67 -14.76 9.52
C VAL A 103 -3.97 -15.42 9.99
N GLU A 104 -4.60 -14.90 11.04
CA GLU A 104 -5.86 -15.42 11.56
C GLU A 104 -7.09 -14.97 10.78
N LYS A 105 -7.15 -13.69 10.38
CA LYS A 105 -8.37 -13.05 9.87
C LYS A 105 -8.46 -13.00 8.35
N SER A 106 -7.33 -13.09 7.64
CA SER A 106 -7.28 -12.83 6.19
C SER A 106 -7.87 -13.96 5.33
N GLY A 107 -8.04 -15.15 5.90
CA GLY A 107 -8.41 -16.36 5.14
C GLY A 107 -7.26 -16.94 4.31
N GLU A 108 -6.06 -16.36 4.38
CA GLU A 108 -4.88 -16.88 3.69
C GLU A 108 -4.46 -18.24 4.25
N LYS A 109 -3.89 -19.09 3.39
CA LYS A 109 -3.42 -20.40 3.84
C LYS A 109 -2.23 -20.21 4.78
N LYS A 110 -2.30 -20.77 6.00
CA LYS A 110 -1.20 -20.72 7.00
C LYS A 110 0.17 -21.12 6.43
N GLN A 111 0.22 -22.07 5.50
CA GLN A 111 1.46 -22.48 4.83
C GLN A 111 2.08 -21.34 3.98
N ILE A 112 1.25 -20.55 3.32
CA ILE A 112 1.69 -19.38 2.53
C ILE A 112 2.22 -18.31 3.48
N CYS A 113 1.50 -18.00 4.56
CA CYS A 113 1.97 -17.05 5.59
C CYS A 113 3.33 -17.45 6.16
N ARG A 114 3.51 -18.72 6.56
CA ARG A 114 4.81 -19.25 7.04
C ARG A 114 5.92 -19.13 6.01
N SER A 115 5.58 -19.32 4.72
CA SER A 115 6.56 -19.18 3.63
C SER A 115 6.97 -17.71 3.45
N MET A 116 6.02 -16.78 3.55
CA MET A 116 6.29 -15.34 3.52
C MET A 116 7.18 -14.90 4.70
N GLU A 117 6.84 -15.32 5.93
CA GLU A 117 7.67 -15.07 7.12
C GLU A 117 9.10 -15.57 6.90
N MET A 118 9.26 -16.84 6.50
CA MET A 118 10.57 -17.43 6.28
C MET A 118 11.38 -16.67 5.22
N ILE A 119 10.75 -16.28 4.10
CA ILE A 119 11.42 -15.52 3.04
C ILE A 119 11.81 -14.12 3.54
N GLY A 120 10.90 -13.44 4.24
CA GLY A 120 11.13 -12.11 4.83
C GLY A 120 12.28 -12.14 5.83
N CYS A 121 12.25 -13.08 6.79
CA CYS A 121 13.31 -13.26 7.78
C CYS A 121 14.67 -13.56 7.12
N LYS A 122 14.70 -14.39 6.06
CA LYS A 122 15.93 -14.64 5.29
C LYS A 122 16.48 -13.39 4.62
N GLN A 123 15.65 -12.38 4.37
CA GLN A 123 16.03 -11.08 3.82
C GLN A 123 16.27 -10.02 4.91
N GLY A 124 16.18 -10.41 6.19
CA GLY A 124 16.41 -9.54 7.35
C GLY A 124 15.18 -8.77 7.82
N ALA A 125 13.99 -9.07 7.31
CA ALA A 125 12.75 -8.48 7.82
C ALA A 125 12.29 -9.17 9.12
N ASN A 126 11.48 -8.46 9.90
CA ASN A 126 10.94 -8.94 11.15
C ASN A 126 9.40 -8.91 11.10
N PRO A 127 8.71 -10.07 11.09
CA PRO A 127 7.24 -10.12 11.02
C PRO A 127 6.52 -9.38 12.16
N ALA A 128 7.16 -9.19 13.31
CA ALA A 128 6.59 -8.39 14.40
C ALA A 128 6.51 -6.88 14.07
N GLU A 129 7.24 -6.43 13.05
CA GLU A 129 7.19 -5.06 12.53
C GLU A 129 6.15 -4.91 11.42
N TRP A 130 5.55 -6.01 10.93
CA TRP A 130 4.60 -5.97 9.83
C TRP A 130 3.18 -5.69 10.31
N TYR A 131 2.57 -4.70 9.67
CA TYR A 131 1.19 -4.31 9.88
C TYR A 131 0.48 -4.24 8.54
N CYS A 132 -0.84 -4.38 8.55
CA CYS A 132 -1.61 -4.22 7.32
C CYS A 132 -3.03 -3.70 7.52
N SER A 133 -3.57 -3.12 6.45
CA SER A 133 -4.99 -2.87 6.28
C SER A 133 -5.54 -3.81 5.21
N LEU A 134 -6.66 -4.49 5.47
CA LEU A 134 -7.38 -5.29 4.46
C LEU A 134 -8.17 -4.42 3.47
N ASP A 135 -8.23 -3.11 3.73
CA ASP A 135 -8.85 -2.09 2.90
C ASP A 135 -7.84 -1.06 2.40
N HIS A 136 -8.28 -0.28 1.41
CA HIS A 136 -7.54 0.89 0.94
C HIS A 136 -7.35 1.90 2.08
N ILE A 137 -6.21 2.58 2.12
CA ILE A 137 -5.97 3.64 3.11
C ILE A 137 -6.11 5.00 2.41
N PRO A 138 -7.04 5.87 2.84
CA PRO A 138 -7.11 7.24 2.34
C PRO A 138 -5.79 7.98 2.59
N MET A 139 -5.37 8.83 1.67
CA MET A 139 -4.20 9.70 1.82
C MET A 139 -4.67 11.12 2.12
N ASN A 140 -4.81 11.44 3.40
CA ASN A 140 -5.24 12.75 3.88
C ASN A 140 -4.52 13.10 5.20
N SER A 141 -4.84 14.27 5.76
CA SER A 141 -4.24 14.77 6.99
C SER A 141 -4.51 13.90 8.22
N ASP A 142 -5.51 13.01 8.20
CA ASP A 142 -5.89 12.19 9.35
C ASP A 142 -5.17 10.84 9.34
N THR A 143 -4.64 10.44 8.19
CA THR A 143 -3.99 9.15 7.97
C THR A 143 -2.49 9.28 7.73
N VAL A 144 -2.03 10.32 7.03
CA VAL A 144 -0.64 10.47 6.61
C VAL A 144 0.03 11.62 7.35
N GLU A 145 1.22 11.35 7.87
CA GLU A 145 2.07 12.33 8.53
C GLU A 145 3.04 12.99 7.53
N SER A 146 3.79 12.17 6.79
CA SER A 146 4.82 12.66 5.86
C SER A 146 5.10 11.69 4.71
N ILE A 147 5.79 12.17 3.70
CA ILE A 147 6.35 11.39 2.60
C ILE A 147 7.86 11.61 2.60
N GLY A 148 8.61 10.52 2.69
CA GLY A 148 10.06 10.50 2.51
C GLY A 148 10.43 10.06 1.10
N PHE A 149 11.35 10.79 0.47
CA PHE A 149 12.07 10.32 -0.72
C PHE A 149 13.54 10.11 -0.37
N PHE A 150 14.07 8.94 -0.69
CA PHE A 150 15.48 8.65 -0.49
C PHE A 150 16.31 9.13 -1.68
N HIS A 151 17.22 10.06 -1.43
CA HIS A 151 18.19 10.53 -2.41
C HIS A 151 19.47 10.99 -1.71
N ASP A 152 20.61 10.90 -2.40
CA ASP A 152 21.92 11.30 -1.88
C ASP A 152 22.26 10.68 -0.51
N GLY A 153 21.90 9.40 -0.32
CA GLY A 153 22.20 8.65 0.90
C GLY A 153 21.33 9.01 2.12
N LYS A 154 20.27 9.81 1.96
CA LYS A 154 19.41 10.23 3.06
C LYS A 154 17.93 10.24 2.69
N TRP A 155 17.09 10.17 3.74
CA TRP A 155 15.65 10.41 3.62
C TRP A 155 15.35 11.90 3.75
N ASP A 156 14.59 12.42 2.80
CA ASP A 156 13.98 13.74 2.86
C ASP A 156 12.48 13.59 3.19
N ASP A 157 12.16 13.51 4.48
CA ASP A 157 10.77 13.40 4.95
C ASP A 157 10.12 14.78 5.02
N LEU A 158 9.06 14.96 4.25
CA LEU A 158 8.33 16.22 4.14
C LEU A 158 6.84 16.01 4.38
N SER A 159 6.13 17.05 4.81
CA SER A 159 4.67 16.99 4.75
C SER A 159 4.21 16.76 3.30
N VAL A 160 3.00 16.24 3.12
CA VAL A 160 2.46 15.93 1.77
C VAL A 160 2.50 17.15 0.85
N GLU A 161 2.21 18.34 1.36
CA GLU A 161 2.18 19.57 0.58
C GLU A 161 3.59 20.11 0.26
N GLU A 162 4.52 20.03 1.22
CA GLU A 162 5.93 20.36 0.98
C GLU A 162 6.57 19.41 -0.03
N PHE A 163 6.26 18.12 0.05
CA PHE A 163 6.72 17.11 -0.90
C PHE A 163 6.27 17.45 -2.33
N LYS A 164 4.96 17.70 -2.51
CA LYS A 164 4.40 18.09 -3.81
C LYS A 164 5.04 19.36 -4.36
N LYS A 165 5.29 20.35 -3.50
CA LYS A 165 5.92 21.61 -3.87
C LYS A 165 7.36 21.40 -4.32
N LYS A 166 8.16 20.72 -3.49
CA LYS A 166 9.60 20.48 -3.72
C LYS A 166 9.84 19.65 -4.97
N TYR A 167 9.09 18.55 -5.13
CA TYR A 167 9.22 17.61 -6.25
C TYR A 167 8.19 17.83 -7.36
N SER A 168 7.69 19.07 -7.50
CA SER A 168 6.66 19.42 -8.48
C SER A 168 7.08 19.13 -9.92
N ARG A 169 8.37 19.30 -10.24
CA ARG A 169 8.92 19.03 -11.58
C ARG A 169 8.92 17.54 -11.90
N GLU A 170 9.36 16.70 -10.96
CA GLU A 170 9.40 15.25 -11.08
C GLU A 170 7.98 14.68 -11.13
N ILE A 171 7.07 15.21 -10.30
CA ILE A 171 5.65 14.84 -10.33
C ILE A 171 5.03 15.21 -11.67
N SER A 172 5.32 16.40 -12.19
CA SER A 172 4.75 16.89 -13.46
C SER A 172 5.37 16.22 -14.70
N SER A 173 6.58 15.68 -14.59
CA SER A 173 7.24 14.94 -15.69
C SER A 173 6.67 13.53 -15.86
N VAL A 174 5.99 12.99 -14.85
CA VAL A 174 5.24 11.74 -14.97
C VAL A 174 4.05 11.96 -15.91
N MET A 175 4.19 11.49 -17.14
CA MET A 175 3.13 11.60 -18.14
C MET A 175 1.95 10.70 -17.76
N ILE A 176 0.81 11.35 -17.50
CA ILE A 176 -0.48 10.69 -17.25
C ILE A 176 -1.26 10.63 -18.55
N VAL A 177 -1.21 9.50 -19.25
CA VAL A 177 -1.97 9.31 -20.50
C VAL A 177 -3.22 8.45 -20.27
N PRO A 178 -4.42 8.92 -20.71
CA PRO A 178 -5.60 8.08 -20.81
C PRO A 178 -5.28 6.85 -21.65
N VAL A 179 -5.79 5.69 -21.25
CA VAL A 179 -5.57 4.51 -22.06
C VAL A 179 -6.74 4.28 -23.01
N PRO A 180 -6.48 4.27 -24.33
CA PRO A 180 -7.48 3.95 -25.32
C PRO A 180 -8.17 2.61 -25.02
N GLN A 181 -9.50 2.56 -25.22
CA GLN A 181 -10.31 1.37 -24.95
C GLN A 181 -9.83 0.14 -25.73
N ASP A 182 -9.32 0.32 -26.96
CA ASP A 182 -8.73 -0.75 -27.77
C ASP A 182 -7.49 -1.36 -27.10
N ARG A 183 -6.67 -0.54 -26.42
CA ARG A 183 -5.50 -1.02 -25.67
C ARG A 183 -5.92 -1.77 -24.41
N VAL A 184 -6.96 -1.32 -23.70
CA VAL A 184 -7.58 -2.07 -22.60
C VAL A 184 -8.04 -3.45 -23.09
N ASN A 185 -8.80 -3.48 -24.18
CA ASN A 185 -9.32 -4.71 -24.79
C ASN A 185 -8.19 -5.65 -25.22
N LYS A 186 -7.12 -5.11 -25.82
CA LYS A 186 -5.94 -5.89 -26.24
C LYS A 186 -5.20 -6.50 -25.05
N LEU A 187 -5.12 -5.79 -23.93
CA LEU A 187 -4.49 -6.29 -22.71
C LEU A 187 -5.35 -7.39 -22.08
N GLN A 188 -6.66 -7.22 -22.01
CA GLN A 188 -7.58 -8.27 -21.55
C GLN A 188 -7.48 -9.55 -22.41
N LYS A 189 -7.40 -9.42 -23.74
CA LYS A 189 -7.16 -10.56 -24.66
C LYS A 189 -5.83 -11.28 -24.39
N LYS A 190 -4.83 -10.57 -23.87
CA LYS A 190 -3.54 -11.15 -23.45
C LYS A 190 -3.58 -11.74 -22.03
N GLY A 191 -4.75 -11.84 -21.40
CA GLY A 191 -4.92 -12.40 -20.06
C GLY A 191 -4.69 -11.40 -18.92
N TYR A 192 -4.45 -10.12 -19.22
CA TYR A 192 -4.33 -9.09 -18.18
C TYR A 192 -5.71 -8.82 -17.57
N ARG A 193 -5.76 -8.67 -16.24
CA ARG A 193 -6.99 -8.33 -15.54
C ARG A 193 -6.99 -6.84 -15.23
N LEU A 194 -8.16 -6.21 -15.32
CA LEU A 194 -8.35 -4.85 -14.83
C LEU A 194 -8.61 -4.92 -13.33
N SER A 195 -8.06 -3.98 -12.56
CA SER A 195 -8.42 -3.90 -11.15
C SER A 195 -9.93 -3.61 -11.01
N PRO A 196 -10.60 -4.09 -9.93
CA PRO A 196 -12.01 -3.76 -9.70
C PRO A 196 -12.29 -2.26 -9.77
N PHE A 197 -11.37 -1.45 -9.22
CA PHE A 197 -11.42 0.00 -9.33
C PHE A 197 -11.40 0.50 -10.78
N PHE A 198 -10.54 -0.06 -11.64
CA PHE A 198 -10.52 0.32 -13.06
C PHE A 198 -11.80 -0.12 -13.78
N VAL A 199 -12.33 -1.31 -13.46
CA VAL A 199 -13.63 -1.74 -14.00
C VAL A 199 -14.72 -0.73 -13.64
N ASP A 200 -14.75 -0.23 -12.40
CA ASP A 200 -15.73 0.75 -11.96
C ASP A 200 -15.54 2.12 -12.61
N VAL A 201 -14.29 2.56 -12.84
CA VAL A 201 -14.01 3.77 -13.62
C VAL A 201 -14.53 3.63 -15.06
N LEU A 202 -14.25 2.50 -15.73
CA LEU A 202 -14.72 2.27 -17.09
C LEU A 202 -16.26 2.28 -17.18
N LYS A 203 -16.95 1.69 -16.19
CA LYS A 203 -18.43 1.76 -16.10
C LYS A 203 -18.94 3.18 -15.97
N ARG A 204 -18.29 4.03 -15.15
CA ARG A 204 -18.67 5.45 -14.99
C ARG A 204 -18.50 6.24 -16.28
N ILE A 205 -17.38 6.05 -16.99
CA ILE A 205 -17.13 6.69 -18.30
C ILE A 205 -18.20 6.28 -19.31
N GLN A 206 -18.49 4.99 -19.41
CA GLN A 206 -19.53 4.47 -20.30
C GLN A 206 -20.91 5.05 -19.98
N LYS A 207 -21.24 5.19 -18.69
CA LYS A 207 -22.51 5.76 -18.24
C LYS A 207 -22.62 7.27 -18.51
N ASN A 208 -21.53 8.01 -18.29
CA ASN A 208 -21.56 9.47 -18.25
C ASN A 208 -21.19 10.12 -19.59
N GLY A 209 -20.66 9.35 -20.56
CA GLY A 209 -20.26 9.85 -21.89
C GLY A 209 -19.13 10.90 -21.86
N ARG A 210 -18.54 11.15 -20.69
CA ARG A 210 -17.43 12.08 -20.50
C ARG A 210 -16.14 11.27 -20.38
N GLY A 211 -15.13 11.68 -21.14
CA GLY A 211 -13.77 11.16 -20.94
C GLY A 211 -13.28 11.59 -19.56
N GLU A 212 -13.21 10.66 -18.62
CA GLU A 212 -12.45 10.87 -17.40
C GLU A 212 -10.96 10.69 -17.75
N SER A 213 -10.11 11.66 -17.40
CA SER A 213 -8.68 11.53 -17.56
C SER A 213 -8.18 10.50 -16.54
N PHE A 214 -7.56 9.41 -16.98
CA PHE A 214 -7.03 8.42 -16.05
C PHE A 214 -5.65 7.84 -16.41
N MET A 215 -4.80 7.62 -15.40
CA MET A 215 -3.50 6.96 -15.54
C MET A 215 -3.68 5.45 -15.61
N MET A 216 -3.05 4.76 -16.56
CA MET A 216 -2.81 3.33 -16.36
C MET A 216 -1.51 3.07 -15.60
N ILE A 217 -1.61 2.42 -14.43
CA ILE A 217 -0.42 1.93 -13.73
C ILE A 217 -0.41 0.43 -13.86
N ARG A 218 0.66 -0.08 -14.44
CA ARG A 218 0.92 -1.51 -14.43
C ARG A 218 1.55 -1.88 -13.09
N ILE A 219 0.84 -2.68 -12.32
CA ILE A 219 1.39 -3.35 -11.14
C ILE A 219 1.30 -4.85 -11.44
N GLY A 220 2.43 -5.48 -11.78
CA GLY A 220 2.45 -6.88 -12.24
C GLY A 220 1.68 -7.12 -13.55
N ASN A 221 0.68 -8.01 -13.53
CA ASN A 221 -0.17 -8.36 -14.67
C ASN A 221 -1.53 -7.63 -14.64
N ILE A 222 -1.68 -6.65 -13.75
CA ILE A 222 -2.90 -5.88 -13.59
C ILE A 222 -2.67 -4.43 -13.98
N ILE A 223 -3.71 -3.88 -14.57
CA ILE A 223 -3.78 -2.51 -14.99
C ILE A 223 -4.70 -1.79 -14.02
N HIS A 224 -4.13 -0.81 -13.32
CA HIS A 224 -4.86 0.13 -12.49
C HIS A 224 -5.19 1.37 -13.30
N CYS A 225 -6.18 2.11 -12.81
CA CYS A 225 -6.61 3.37 -13.36
C CYS A 225 -6.59 4.40 -12.23
N VAL A 226 -5.96 5.55 -12.43
CA VAL A 226 -5.99 6.67 -11.46
C VAL A 226 -6.70 7.82 -12.12
N LEU A 227 -7.81 8.27 -11.54
CA LEU A 227 -8.49 9.47 -12.02
C LEU A 227 -7.57 10.68 -11.80
N ALA A 228 -7.21 11.37 -12.87
CA ALA A 228 -6.69 12.72 -12.76
C ALA A 228 -7.88 13.64 -12.47
N SER A 229 -7.83 14.35 -11.33
CA SER A 229 -8.75 15.46 -11.11
C SER A 229 -8.54 16.51 -12.20
N ALA A 230 -9.62 16.88 -12.88
CA ALA A 230 -9.65 18.00 -13.82
C ALA A 230 -9.35 19.33 -13.11
#